data_AF-A0A9P5H920-F1
#
_entry.id   AF-A0A9P5H920-F1
#
_cell.length_a   1.000
_cell.length_b   1.000
_cell.length_c   1.000
_cell.angle_alpha   90.00
_cell.angle_beta   90.00
_cell.angle_gamma   90.00
#
_symmetry.space_group_name_H-M   'P 1'
#
loop_
_entity.id
_entity.type
_entity.pdbx_description
1 polymer ?
#
loop_
_entity_poly.entity_id
_entity_poly.type
_entity_poly.pdbx_seq_one_letter_code
_entity_poly.pdbx_strand_id
1 'polypeptide(L)'
;MSTTYSYPVIPSKLNIHDQDLKNNREKWAPVLDRFETALQDVSNEGTAASLARHQSRGQLLLLKVNRMLEIAFENDLPLISLVQSAGVFLPQQFRVFHKGGQLFRDLAVRSLHGMPSCAVVFGSSTAGGAYHPALSDYTIFVAKQAQTFLAGPPLVKMATGEVIGAEELGGAEIHATRTGLADQIASDESRLSLPESTLPAPPRYPIEDLLSLVNPDIRKAFDMEEVVLRLVDDSRLSIFKPKYGPNMLTAWAHIMGFPVGIVANQISVINPNEAAKAAQFIRLCNQE
;
A
#
# COMPACT_ATOMS: atom_id res chain seq x y z
N MET A 1 18.03 24.03 -4.71
CA MET A 1 17.22 25.25 -4.94
C MET A 1 16.60 25.63 -3.61
N SER A 2 16.76 26.89 -3.18
CA SER A 2 16.24 27.36 -1.89
C SER A 2 14.71 27.27 -1.91
N THR A 3 14.13 26.36 -1.12
CA THR A 3 12.69 26.32 -0.85
C THR A 3 12.34 27.49 0.07
N THR A 4 12.22 28.68 -0.50
CA THR A 4 11.54 29.78 0.18
C THR A 4 10.07 29.38 0.35
N TYR A 5 9.75 28.82 1.51
CA TYR A 5 8.37 28.50 1.89
C TYR A 5 7.52 29.77 1.79
N SER A 6 6.57 29.78 0.84
CA SER A 6 5.80 30.98 0.45
C SER A 6 4.60 31.25 1.35
N TYR A 7 4.15 30.27 2.15
CA TYR A 7 2.95 30.38 2.97
C TYR A 7 3.24 30.88 4.39
N PRO A 8 2.30 31.61 5.03
CA PRO A 8 2.48 32.10 6.39
C PRO A 8 2.47 30.95 7.41
N VAL A 9 3.23 31.13 8.49
CA VAL A 9 3.16 30.25 9.66
C VAL A 9 1.86 30.52 10.40
N ILE A 10 1.11 29.47 10.73
CA ILE A 10 -0.11 29.58 11.52
C ILE A 10 0.17 29.13 12.97
N PRO A 11 -0.08 29.98 13.98
CA PRO A 11 0.10 29.60 15.37
C PRO A 11 -1.02 28.65 15.81
N SER A 12 -0.63 27.58 16.50
CA SER A 12 -1.56 26.71 17.23
C SER A 12 -2.26 27.50 18.34
N LYS A 13 -3.56 27.27 18.46
CA LYS A 13 -4.44 27.72 19.54
C LYS A 13 -4.57 26.67 20.64
N LEU A 14 -3.99 25.48 20.45
CA LEU A 14 -4.08 24.36 21.37
C LEU A 14 -3.27 24.64 22.64
N ASN A 15 -3.91 24.50 23.80
CA ASN A 15 -3.23 24.43 25.07
C ASN A 15 -3.07 22.97 25.51
N ILE A 16 -1.91 22.35 25.22
CA ILE A 16 -1.63 20.93 25.52
C ILE A 16 -1.74 20.56 27.00
N HIS A 17 -1.74 21.54 27.91
CA HIS A 17 -1.88 21.31 29.34
C HIS A 17 -3.33 21.19 29.81
N ASP A 18 -4.30 21.41 28.91
CA ASP A 18 -5.71 21.19 29.18
C ASP A 18 -5.97 19.73 29.59
N GLN A 19 -6.73 19.55 30.66
CA GLN A 19 -7.05 18.24 31.21
C GLN A 19 -7.88 17.41 30.23
N ASP A 20 -8.74 18.03 29.42
CA ASP A 20 -9.55 17.32 28.44
C ASP A 20 -8.70 16.67 27.34
N LEU A 21 -7.62 17.34 26.93
CA LEU A 21 -6.69 16.81 25.93
C LEU A 21 -5.86 15.64 26.47
N LYS A 22 -5.40 15.74 27.73
CA LYS A 22 -4.73 14.60 28.41
C LYS A 22 -5.65 13.39 28.51
N ASN A 23 -6.90 13.62 28.89
CA ASN A 23 -7.92 12.57 28.99
C ASN A 23 -8.20 11.91 27.63
N ASN A 24 -8.16 12.66 26.51
CA ASN A 24 -8.33 12.09 25.17
C ASN A 24 -7.20 11.09 24.84
N ARG A 25 -5.95 11.48 25.11
CA ARG A 25 -4.79 10.64 24.82
C ARG A 25 -4.84 9.31 25.58
N GLU A 26 -5.17 9.35 26.87
CA GLU A 26 -5.31 8.14 27.70
C GLU A 26 -6.39 7.19 27.17
N LYS A 27 -7.50 7.74 26.66
CA LYS A 27 -8.59 6.95 26.08
C LYS A 27 -8.24 6.31 24.74
N TRP A 28 -7.24 6.82 24.01
CA TRP A 28 -6.74 6.18 22.79
C TRP A 28 -5.81 5.01 23.06
N ALA A 29 -5.17 4.94 24.24
CA ALA A 29 -4.19 3.89 24.57
C ALA A 29 -4.71 2.46 24.33
N PRO A 30 -5.93 2.07 24.76
CA PRO A 30 -6.43 0.71 24.50
C PRO A 30 -6.61 0.37 23.02
N VAL A 31 -6.87 1.38 22.18
CA VAL A 31 -7.01 1.20 20.72
C VAL A 31 -5.64 1.01 20.09
N LEU A 32 -4.64 1.77 20.53
CA LEU A 32 -3.25 1.66 20.07
C LEU A 32 -2.65 0.32 20.50
N ASP A 33 -2.82 -0.09 21.76
CA ASP A 33 -2.34 -1.38 22.25
C ASP A 33 -2.92 -2.55 21.43
N ARG A 34 -4.23 -2.48 21.12
CA ARG A 34 -4.88 -3.47 20.26
C ARG A 34 -4.33 -3.45 18.84
N PHE A 35 -4.03 -2.28 18.29
CA PHE A 35 -3.43 -2.15 16.96
C PHE A 35 -2.02 -2.73 16.93
N GLU A 36 -1.17 -2.39 17.91
CA GLU A 36 0.19 -2.91 18.05
C GLU A 36 0.21 -4.42 18.26
N THR A 37 -0.68 -4.94 19.12
CA THR A 37 -0.85 -6.38 19.32
C THR A 37 -1.23 -7.07 18.00
N ALA A 38 -2.20 -6.51 17.27
CA ALA A 38 -2.60 -7.06 15.99
C ALA A 38 -1.47 -6.98 14.96
N LEU A 39 -0.67 -5.91 14.95
CA LEU A 39 0.48 -5.74 14.07
C LEU A 39 1.56 -6.78 14.35
N GLN A 40 1.86 -7.04 15.63
CA GLN A 40 2.79 -8.07 16.05
C GLN A 40 2.29 -9.46 15.63
N ASP A 41 1.01 -9.75 15.87
CA ASP A 41 0.38 -11.02 15.49
C ASP A 41 0.43 -11.30 13.98
N VAL A 42 0.24 -10.29 13.14
CA VAL A 42 0.29 -10.46 11.67
C VAL A 42 1.69 -10.43 11.08
N SER A 43 2.67 -9.90 11.82
CA SER A 43 4.09 -9.84 11.37
C SER A 43 4.86 -11.11 11.73
N ASN A 44 4.32 -11.94 12.62
CA ASN A 44 4.86 -13.26 12.95
C ASN A 44 4.52 -14.29 11.86
N GLU A 45 5.21 -15.44 11.91
CA GLU A 45 4.93 -16.56 11.02
C GLU A 45 3.48 -17.05 11.09
N GLY A 46 3.02 -17.67 10.00
CA GLY A 46 1.65 -18.17 9.88
C GLY A 46 1.32 -19.24 10.92
N THR A 47 0.45 -18.93 11.87
CA THR A 47 -0.07 -19.90 12.84
C THR A 47 -1.30 -20.67 12.29
N ALA A 48 -1.71 -21.74 12.98
CA ALA A 48 -2.97 -22.44 12.68
C ALA A 48 -4.19 -21.50 12.70
N ALA A 49 -4.19 -20.50 13.59
CA ALA A 49 -5.22 -19.46 13.62
C ALA A 49 -5.19 -18.58 12.36
N SER A 50 -4.01 -18.20 11.87
CA SER A 50 -3.85 -17.48 10.61
C SER A 50 -4.35 -18.30 9.42
N LEU A 51 -4.06 -19.60 9.39
CA LEU A 51 -4.56 -20.50 8.35
C LEU A 51 -6.10 -20.62 8.39
N ALA A 52 -6.70 -20.80 9.57
CA ALA A 52 -8.16 -20.85 9.71
C ALA A 52 -8.84 -19.54 9.26
N ARG A 53 -8.24 -18.38 9.58
CA ARG A 53 -8.69 -17.07 9.08
C ARG A 53 -8.57 -16.98 7.55
N HIS A 54 -7.47 -17.44 6.98
CA HIS A 54 -7.28 -17.46 5.53
C HIS A 54 -8.33 -18.35 4.86
N GLN A 55 -8.57 -19.55 5.38
CA GLN A 55 -9.54 -20.50 4.84
C GLN A 55 -10.99 -20.03 4.97
N SER A 56 -11.33 -19.29 6.02
CA SER A 56 -12.67 -18.72 6.21
C SER A 56 -12.90 -17.47 5.33
N ARG A 57 -11.91 -16.58 5.20
CA ARG A 57 -12.04 -15.30 4.47
C ARG A 57 -11.76 -15.43 2.98
N GLY A 58 -10.81 -16.28 2.58
CA GLY A 58 -10.49 -16.83 1.25
C GLY A 58 -10.28 -15.91 0.03
N GLN A 59 -10.79 -14.68 0.04
CA GLN A 59 -10.79 -13.77 -1.11
C GLN A 59 -9.78 -12.62 -0.98
N LEU A 60 -9.34 -12.30 0.23
CA LEU A 60 -8.62 -11.05 0.51
C LEU A 60 -7.23 -10.99 -0.11
N LEU A 61 -6.54 -12.13 -0.26
CA LEU A 61 -5.18 -12.15 -0.84
C LEU A 61 -5.20 -11.59 -2.27
N LEU A 62 -6.12 -12.08 -3.09
CA LEU A 62 -6.21 -11.70 -4.48
C LEU A 62 -6.68 -10.26 -4.68
N LEU A 63 -7.65 -9.83 -3.87
CA LEU A 63 -8.10 -8.42 -3.88
C LEU A 63 -6.96 -7.48 -3.46
N LYS A 64 -6.14 -7.89 -2.48
CA LYS A 64 -4.95 -7.13 -2.08
C LYS A 64 -3.93 -7.06 -3.21
N VAL A 65 -3.64 -8.18 -3.89
CA VAL A 65 -2.71 -8.20 -5.05
C VAL A 65 -3.20 -7.27 -6.15
N ASN A 66 -4.48 -7.35 -6.54
CA ASN A 66 -5.03 -6.48 -7.59
C ASN A 66 -4.95 -5.00 -7.19
N ARG A 67 -5.24 -4.65 -5.93
CA ARG A 67 -5.10 -3.27 -5.45
C ARG A 67 -3.65 -2.80 -5.42
N MET A 68 -2.70 -3.66 -5.09
CA MET A 68 -1.26 -3.31 -5.12
C MET A 68 -0.80 -3.01 -6.56
N LEU A 69 -1.24 -3.80 -7.55
CA LEU A 69 -0.93 -3.54 -8.96
C LEU A 69 -1.54 -2.25 -9.47
N GLU A 70 -2.79 -1.96 -9.09
CA GLU A 70 -3.47 -0.71 -9.42
C GLU A 70 -2.71 0.49 -8.85
N ILE A 71 -2.32 0.45 -7.57
CA ILE A 71 -1.49 1.49 -6.95
C ILE A 71 -0.16 1.65 -7.70
N ALA A 72 0.53 0.54 -8.01
CA ALA A 72 1.80 0.59 -8.73
C ALA A 72 1.65 1.14 -10.15
N PHE A 73 0.49 0.92 -10.80
CA PHE A 73 0.19 1.44 -12.13
C PHE A 73 -0.10 2.94 -12.09
N GLU A 74 -1.01 3.36 -11.22
CA GLU A 74 -1.43 4.76 -11.06
C GLU A 74 -0.27 5.70 -10.67
N ASN A 75 0.75 5.17 -10.00
CA ASN A 75 1.85 5.96 -9.42
C ASN A 75 3.22 5.72 -10.08
N ASP A 76 3.26 5.06 -11.25
CA ASP A 76 4.51 4.74 -11.96
C ASP A 76 5.60 4.09 -11.09
N LEU A 77 5.18 3.14 -10.25
CA LEU A 77 6.10 2.45 -9.35
C LEU A 77 6.66 1.19 -10.04
N PRO A 78 7.98 0.94 -9.97
CA PRO A 78 8.55 -0.36 -10.34
C PRO A 78 7.89 -1.48 -9.55
N LEU A 79 7.56 -2.58 -10.23
CA LEU A 79 6.95 -3.74 -9.58
C LEU A 79 7.99 -4.84 -9.38
N ILE A 80 8.23 -5.23 -8.12
CA ILE A 80 9.07 -6.38 -7.79
C ILE A 80 8.21 -7.37 -6.99
N SER A 81 7.96 -8.53 -7.58
CA SER A 81 7.14 -9.60 -7.01
C SER A 81 8.02 -10.71 -6.46
N LEU A 82 7.91 -10.97 -5.15
CA LEU A 82 8.54 -12.12 -4.51
C LEU A 82 7.55 -13.31 -4.57
N VAL A 83 7.75 -14.19 -5.53
CA VAL A 83 6.80 -15.24 -5.89
C VAL A 83 7.12 -16.55 -5.17
N GLN A 84 6.22 -16.93 -4.27
CA GLN A 84 6.17 -18.25 -3.65
C GLN A 84 4.72 -18.59 -3.32
N SER A 85 4.06 -19.31 -4.23
CA SER A 85 2.65 -19.69 -4.08
C SER A 85 2.35 -21.04 -4.75
N ALA A 86 1.79 -21.96 -3.97
CA ALA A 86 1.29 -23.24 -4.46
C ALA A 86 -0.09 -23.14 -5.15
N GLY A 87 -0.59 -21.93 -5.40
CA GLY A 87 -1.89 -21.68 -6.03
C GLY A 87 -2.94 -21.15 -5.06
N VAL A 88 -4.21 -21.42 -5.36
CA VAL A 88 -5.36 -20.89 -4.60
C VAL A 88 -6.01 -21.94 -3.71
N PHE A 89 -6.75 -21.50 -2.69
CA PHE A 89 -7.53 -22.40 -1.85
C PHE A 89 -8.73 -22.98 -2.63
N LEU A 90 -8.58 -24.22 -3.11
CA LEU A 90 -9.52 -24.87 -4.03
C LEU A 90 -10.99 -24.89 -3.58
N PRO A 91 -11.35 -25.09 -2.30
CA PRO A 91 -12.75 -25.01 -1.87
C PRO A 91 -13.42 -23.65 -2.15
N GLN A 92 -12.63 -22.58 -2.31
CA GLN A 92 -13.10 -21.25 -2.65
C GLN A 92 -12.74 -20.82 -4.09
N GLN A 93 -12.37 -21.74 -4.97
CA GLN A 93 -11.91 -21.44 -6.34
C GLN A 93 -12.86 -20.50 -7.10
N PHE A 94 -14.17 -20.69 -6.96
CA PHE A 94 -15.19 -19.93 -7.70
C PHE A 94 -15.17 -18.43 -7.36
N ARG A 95 -14.64 -18.08 -6.18
CA ARG A 95 -14.52 -16.71 -5.68
C ARG A 95 -13.27 -16.00 -6.16
N VAL A 96 -12.25 -16.76 -6.58
CA VAL A 96 -10.90 -16.24 -6.83
C VAL A 96 -10.43 -16.44 -8.28
N PHE A 97 -10.91 -17.47 -8.99
CA PHE A 97 -10.37 -17.82 -10.31
C PHE A 97 -10.50 -16.69 -11.34
N HIS A 98 -11.71 -16.16 -11.52
CA HIS A 98 -11.99 -15.06 -12.45
C HIS A 98 -11.26 -13.76 -12.07
N LYS A 99 -11.22 -13.42 -10.78
CA LYS A 99 -10.49 -12.25 -10.27
C LYS A 99 -8.98 -12.38 -10.43
N GLY A 100 -8.46 -13.61 -10.52
CA GLY A 100 -7.03 -13.86 -10.63
C GLY A 100 -6.50 -13.57 -12.02
N GLY A 101 -7.35 -13.65 -13.04
CA GLY A 101 -7.02 -13.21 -14.39
C GLY A 101 -6.64 -11.74 -14.49
N GLN A 102 -7.12 -10.90 -13.55
CA GLN A 102 -6.78 -9.48 -13.50
C GLN A 102 -5.28 -9.26 -13.31
N LEU A 103 -4.60 -10.04 -12.46
CA LEU A 103 -3.14 -9.96 -12.27
C LEU A 103 -2.40 -10.07 -13.61
N PHE A 104 -2.78 -11.06 -14.43
CA PHE A 104 -2.13 -11.31 -15.73
C PHE A 104 -2.38 -10.19 -16.73
N ARG A 105 -3.63 -9.71 -16.80
CA ARG A 105 -3.99 -8.55 -17.61
C ARG A 105 -3.18 -7.32 -17.19
N ASP A 106 -3.10 -7.06 -15.90
CA ASP A 106 -2.46 -5.86 -15.36
C ASP A 106 -0.94 -5.89 -15.59
N LEU A 107 -0.29 -7.06 -15.50
CA LEU A 107 1.12 -7.23 -15.91
C LEU A 107 1.32 -6.96 -17.41
N ALA A 108 0.46 -7.49 -18.28
CA ALA A 108 0.54 -7.25 -19.72
C ALA A 108 0.32 -5.77 -20.08
N VAL A 109 -0.64 -5.11 -19.43
CA VAL A 109 -0.91 -3.68 -19.60
C VAL A 109 0.28 -2.85 -19.12
N ARG A 110 0.90 -3.20 -17.99
CA ARG A 110 2.13 -2.53 -17.52
C ARG A 110 3.26 -2.61 -18.54
N SER A 111 3.52 -3.80 -19.09
CA SER A 111 4.54 -4.00 -20.12
C SER A 111 4.25 -3.17 -21.38
N LEU A 112 2.97 -3.11 -21.82
CA LEU A 112 2.54 -2.25 -22.93
C LEU A 112 2.85 -0.76 -22.69
N HIS A 113 2.75 -0.29 -21.45
CA HIS A 113 3.06 1.08 -21.05
C HIS A 113 4.56 1.31 -20.76
N GLY A 114 5.42 0.31 -20.97
CA GLY A 114 6.86 0.42 -20.71
C GLY A 114 7.19 0.49 -19.21
N MET A 115 6.30 0.01 -18.34
CA MET A 115 6.45 0.03 -16.88
C MET A 115 6.97 -1.32 -16.39
N PRO A 116 8.29 -1.46 -16.14
CA PRO A 116 8.89 -2.76 -15.94
C PRO A 116 8.39 -3.46 -14.68
N SER A 117 8.31 -4.78 -14.78
CA SER A 117 7.97 -5.71 -13.73
C SER A 117 9.05 -6.79 -13.60
N CYS A 118 9.42 -7.11 -12.36
CA CYS A 118 10.40 -8.14 -12.04
C CYS A 118 9.75 -9.18 -11.12
N ALA A 119 9.86 -10.46 -11.48
CA ALA A 119 9.45 -11.57 -10.61
C ALA A 119 10.67 -12.34 -10.11
N VAL A 120 10.82 -12.40 -8.79
CA VAL A 120 11.81 -13.26 -8.14
C VAL A 120 11.07 -14.49 -7.60
N VAL A 121 11.36 -15.66 -8.17
CA VAL A 121 10.72 -16.93 -7.80
C VAL A 121 11.57 -17.63 -6.75
N PHE A 122 11.07 -17.69 -5.52
CA PHE A 122 11.73 -18.32 -4.37
C PHE A 122 11.31 -19.78 -4.18
N GLY A 123 10.18 -20.18 -4.76
CA GLY A 123 9.63 -21.52 -4.55
C GLY A 123 8.63 -21.90 -5.63
N SER A 124 7.56 -22.58 -5.22
CA SER A 124 6.52 -23.01 -6.16
C SER A 124 5.80 -21.82 -6.77
N SER A 125 5.55 -21.89 -8.08
CA SER A 125 4.67 -21.03 -8.86
C SER A 125 3.91 -21.89 -9.87
N THR A 126 2.78 -22.44 -9.43
CA THR A 126 2.07 -23.52 -10.16
C THR A 126 0.76 -23.07 -10.79
N ALA A 127 0.36 -23.72 -11.88
CA ALA A 127 -0.88 -23.49 -12.63
C ALA A 127 -1.04 -22.02 -13.04
N GLY A 128 -2.10 -21.35 -12.59
CA GLY A 128 -2.27 -19.93 -12.85
C GLY A 128 -1.13 -19.07 -12.31
N GLY A 129 -0.51 -19.47 -11.19
CA GLY A 129 0.64 -18.76 -10.61
C GLY A 129 1.84 -18.70 -11.55
N ALA A 130 2.02 -19.70 -12.41
CA ALA A 130 3.13 -19.76 -13.36
C ALA A 130 3.11 -18.61 -14.38
N TYR A 131 1.95 -18.01 -14.65
CA TYR A 131 1.85 -16.84 -15.52
C TYR A 131 2.38 -15.56 -14.88
N HIS A 132 2.56 -15.51 -13.56
CA HIS A 132 3.13 -14.32 -12.92
C HIS A 132 4.58 -14.09 -13.36
N PRO A 133 5.53 -15.03 -13.18
CA PRO A 133 6.87 -14.86 -13.76
C PRO A 133 6.83 -14.80 -15.29
N ALA A 134 5.98 -15.60 -15.96
CA ALA A 134 5.95 -15.62 -17.43
C ALA A 134 5.44 -14.32 -18.09
N LEU A 135 4.74 -13.46 -17.35
CA LEU A 135 4.29 -12.14 -17.82
C LEU A 135 5.05 -10.99 -17.16
N SER A 136 6.10 -11.29 -16.40
CA SER A 136 7.01 -10.27 -15.89
C SER A 136 8.07 -9.96 -16.94
N ASP A 137 8.52 -8.71 -17.01
CA ASP A 137 9.52 -8.28 -18.00
C ASP A 137 10.93 -8.81 -17.68
N TYR A 138 11.18 -9.12 -16.40
CA TYR A 138 12.42 -9.73 -15.95
C TYR A 138 12.17 -10.75 -14.85
N THR A 139 12.92 -11.85 -14.86
CA THR A 139 12.70 -12.95 -13.93
C THR A 139 14.00 -13.48 -13.33
N ILE A 140 13.95 -13.73 -12.03
CA ILE A 140 15.05 -14.29 -11.26
C ILE A 140 14.55 -15.55 -10.58
N PHE A 141 15.20 -16.69 -10.81
CA PHE A 141 14.85 -17.96 -10.19
C PHE A 141 15.91 -18.34 -9.16
N VAL A 142 15.50 -18.62 -7.93
CA VAL A 142 16.42 -19.11 -6.89
C VAL A 142 16.78 -20.57 -7.17
N ALA A 143 18.09 -20.85 -7.28
CA ALA A 143 18.60 -22.18 -7.61
C ALA A 143 18.10 -23.25 -6.63
N LYS A 144 17.65 -24.40 -7.15
CA LYS A 144 17.19 -25.57 -6.38
C LYS A 144 15.99 -25.33 -5.46
N GLN A 145 15.32 -24.19 -5.58
CA GLN A 145 14.13 -23.84 -4.81
C GLN A 145 12.97 -23.42 -5.71
N ALA A 146 13.26 -22.58 -6.70
CA ALA A 146 12.27 -22.09 -7.65
C ALA A 146 11.72 -23.20 -8.53
N GLN A 147 10.40 -23.33 -8.59
CA GLN A 147 9.72 -24.36 -9.37
C GLN A 147 8.46 -23.77 -10.02
N THR A 148 8.44 -23.70 -11.35
CA THR A 148 7.32 -23.12 -12.11
C THR A 148 6.77 -24.10 -13.13
N PHE A 149 5.45 -24.32 -13.15
CA PHE A 149 4.82 -25.21 -14.12
C PHE A 149 3.30 -25.01 -14.18
N LEU A 150 2.69 -25.27 -15.34
CA LEU A 150 1.22 -25.24 -15.49
C LEU A 150 0.53 -26.41 -14.77
N ALA A 151 1.20 -27.56 -14.71
CA ALA A 151 0.74 -28.73 -13.98
C ALA A 151 1.94 -29.34 -13.25
N GLY A 152 1.86 -29.43 -11.92
CA GLY A 152 2.93 -30.02 -11.13
C GLY A 152 3.01 -31.55 -11.28
N PRO A 153 4.07 -32.17 -10.73
CA PRO A 153 4.29 -33.61 -10.86
C PRO A 153 3.09 -34.50 -10.52
N PRO A 154 2.29 -34.22 -9.46
CA PRO A 154 1.11 -35.02 -9.18
C PRO A 154 0.06 -34.99 -10.31
N LEU A 155 -0.15 -33.83 -10.93
CA LEU A 155 -1.10 -33.67 -12.04
C LEU A 155 -0.58 -34.34 -13.31
N VAL A 156 0.71 -34.20 -13.61
CA VAL A 156 1.35 -34.89 -14.76
C VAL A 156 1.19 -36.40 -14.64
N LYS A 157 1.50 -36.97 -13.47
CA LYS A 157 1.35 -38.40 -13.20
C LYS A 157 -0.10 -38.86 -13.34
N MET A 158 -1.05 -38.11 -12.79
CA MET A 158 -2.48 -38.48 -12.90
C MET A 158 -2.98 -38.41 -14.34
N ALA A 159 -2.55 -37.42 -15.13
CA ALA A 159 -3.04 -37.21 -16.48
C ALA A 159 -2.40 -38.15 -17.53
N THR A 160 -1.13 -38.52 -17.34
CA THR A 160 -0.33 -39.20 -18.38
C THR A 160 0.32 -40.50 -17.92
N GLY A 161 0.41 -40.74 -16.60
CA GLY A 161 1.18 -41.84 -16.02
C GLY A 161 2.69 -41.55 -15.87
N GLU A 162 3.20 -40.45 -16.41
CA GLU A 162 4.60 -40.06 -16.31
C GLU A 162 5.00 -39.71 -14.87
N VAL A 163 6.16 -40.20 -14.43
CA VAL A 163 6.72 -39.91 -13.11
C VAL A 163 7.96 -39.05 -13.27
N ILE A 164 7.84 -37.77 -12.94
CA ILE A 164 8.91 -36.76 -13.08
C ILE A 164 9.07 -35.96 -11.78
N GLY A 165 10.28 -35.51 -11.48
CA GLY A 165 10.56 -34.64 -10.33
C GLY A 165 10.20 -33.17 -10.59
N ALA A 166 9.97 -32.38 -9.54
CA ALA A 166 9.63 -30.96 -9.70
C ALA A 166 10.77 -30.12 -10.31
N GLU A 167 12.02 -30.40 -9.92
CA GLU A 167 13.21 -29.72 -10.48
C GLU A 167 13.41 -30.05 -11.97
N GLU A 168 13.19 -31.32 -12.34
CA GLU A 168 13.31 -31.80 -13.72
C GLU A 168 12.17 -31.28 -14.61
N LEU A 169 10.97 -31.13 -14.03
CA LEU A 169 9.79 -30.62 -14.74
C LEU A 169 9.84 -29.11 -14.99
N GLY A 170 10.32 -28.33 -14.01
CA GLY A 170 10.23 -26.86 -14.07
C GLY A 170 11.08 -26.15 -13.01
N GLY A 171 12.26 -26.68 -12.70
CA GLY A 171 13.22 -26.03 -11.81
C GLY A 171 13.92 -24.82 -12.45
N ALA A 172 14.67 -24.09 -11.64
CA ALA A 172 15.44 -22.91 -12.07
C ALA A 172 16.35 -23.21 -13.27
N GLU A 173 17.09 -24.32 -13.22
CA GLU A 173 18.04 -24.71 -14.27
C GLU A 173 17.33 -25.01 -15.60
N ILE A 174 16.21 -25.72 -15.55
CA ILE A 174 15.38 -26.04 -16.72
C ILE A 174 14.87 -24.74 -17.35
N HIS A 175 14.43 -23.79 -16.52
CA HIS A 175 13.91 -22.54 -17.03
C HIS A 175 14.97 -21.62 -17.62
N ALA A 176 16.17 -21.58 -17.04
CA ALA A 176 17.27 -20.75 -17.53
C ALA A 176 17.95 -21.32 -18.79
N THR A 177 18.04 -22.65 -18.90
CA THR A 177 18.85 -23.29 -19.96
C THR A 177 18.04 -23.87 -21.12
N ARG A 178 16.76 -24.22 -20.90
CA ARG A 178 15.93 -24.89 -21.91
C ARG A 178 14.75 -24.05 -22.36
N THR A 179 13.93 -23.57 -21.42
CA THR A 179 12.68 -22.88 -21.77
C THR A 179 12.86 -21.39 -22.04
N GLY A 180 13.88 -20.77 -21.42
CA GLY A 180 14.09 -19.31 -21.45
C GLY A 180 13.16 -18.52 -20.54
N LEU A 181 12.42 -19.16 -19.62
CA LEU A 181 11.53 -18.47 -18.68
C LEU A 181 12.30 -17.76 -17.56
N ALA A 182 13.51 -18.19 -17.22
CA ALA A 182 14.33 -17.54 -16.19
C ALA A 182 15.46 -16.74 -16.86
N ASP A 183 15.49 -15.44 -16.64
CA ASP A 183 16.55 -14.55 -17.18
C ASP A 183 17.83 -14.63 -16.35
N GLN A 184 17.69 -14.82 -15.04
CA GLN A 184 18.81 -15.04 -14.12
C GLN A 184 18.52 -16.13 -13.09
N ILE A 185 19.60 -16.74 -12.61
CA ILE A 185 19.61 -17.63 -11.46
C ILE A 185 20.30 -16.93 -10.29
N ALA A 186 19.63 -16.86 -9.14
CA ALA A 186 20.21 -16.38 -7.89
C ALA A 186 20.68 -17.55 -7.02
N SER A 187 21.83 -17.37 -6.36
CA SER A 187 22.40 -18.34 -5.42
C SER A 187 21.89 -18.20 -3.99
N ASP A 188 21.43 -17.00 -3.59
CA ASP A 188 20.91 -16.70 -2.25
C ASP A 188 19.90 -15.53 -2.22
N GLU A 189 19.30 -15.29 -1.05
CA GLU A 189 18.32 -14.22 -0.77
C GLU A 189 18.96 -12.96 -0.16
N SER A 190 20.04 -12.42 -0.75
CA SER A 190 20.69 -11.22 -0.20
C SER A 190 19.85 -9.94 -0.36
N ARG A 191 19.94 -9.06 0.66
CA ARG A 191 19.02 -7.92 0.87
C ARG A 191 19.33 -6.73 -0.05
N LEU A 192 18.27 -6.16 -0.64
CA LEU A 192 18.30 -4.84 -1.29
C LEU A 192 18.34 -3.73 -0.22
N SER A 193 19.21 -2.73 -0.40
CA SER A 193 19.18 -1.49 0.39
C SER A 193 18.47 -0.39 -0.40
N LEU A 194 17.65 0.40 0.30
CA LEU A 194 16.97 1.57 -0.27
C LEU A 194 17.85 2.82 -0.09
N PRO A 195 17.83 3.77 -1.05
CA PRO A 195 18.53 5.03 -0.91
C PRO A 195 17.86 5.94 0.14
N GLU A 196 18.67 6.66 0.91
CA GLU A 196 18.20 7.71 1.81
C GLU A 196 17.85 8.99 1.05
N SER A 197 16.76 9.65 1.45
CA SER A 197 16.29 10.92 0.89
C SER A 197 16.51 12.07 1.87
N THR A 198 16.80 13.26 1.36
CA THR A 198 16.94 14.49 2.16
C THR A 198 15.58 14.97 2.66
N LEU A 199 15.44 15.14 3.98
CA LEU A 199 14.19 15.54 4.62
C LEU A 199 14.02 17.08 4.67
N PRO A 200 12.83 17.61 4.37
CA PRO A 200 12.49 19.03 4.51
C PRO A 200 12.20 19.41 5.97
N ALA A 201 11.85 20.69 6.19
CA ALA A 201 11.59 21.22 7.54
C ALA A 201 10.38 20.52 8.20
N PRO A 202 10.53 19.99 9.43
CA PRO A 202 9.43 19.32 10.12
C PRO A 202 8.32 20.31 10.52
N PRO A 203 7.09 19.82 10.81
CA PRO A 203 6.05 20.64 11.43
C PRO A 203 6.51 21.26 12.75
N ARG A 204 5.99 22.44 13.11
CA ARG A 204 6.35 23.15 14.35
C ARG A 204 5.75 22.53 15.61
N TYR A 205 4.71 21.72 15.45
CA TYR A 205 3.99 21.09 16.55
C TYR A 205 4.18 19.57 16.50
N PRO A 206 4.37 18.90 17.66
CA PRO A 206 4.59 17.45 17.70
C PRO A 206 3.42 16.66 17.12
N ILE A 207 3.71 15.58 16.39
CA ILE A 207 2.69 14.70 15.80
C ILE A 207 1.91 13.94 16.88
N GLU A 208 2.53 13.71 18.04
CA GLU A 208 1.98 12.98 19.18
C GLU A 208 0.76 13.71 19.80
N ASP A 209 0.67 15.02 19.61
CA ASP A 209 -0.46 15.84 20.04
C ASP A 209 -1.78 15.44 19.33
N LEU A 210 -1.73 14.77 18.17
CA LEU A 210 -2.93 14.33 17.44
C LEU A 210 -3.84 13.44 18.29
N LEU A 211 -3.24 12.58 19.13
CA LEU A 211 -4.00 11.72 20.05
C LEU A 211 -4.69 12.51 21.16
N SER A 212 -4.17 13.69 21.49
CA SER A 212 -4.76 14.59 22.46
C SER A 212 -5.88 15.44 21.83
N LEU A 213 -5.73 15.78 20.54
CA LEU A 213 -6.70 16.57 19.76
C LEU A 213 -7.99 15.83 19.44
N VAL A 214 -7.87 14.59 18.95
CA VAL A 214 -9.04 13.83 18.49
C VAL A 214 -9.76 13.24 19.69
N ASN A 215 -10.99 13.70 19.93
CA ASN A 215 -11.81 13.11 20.98
C ASN A 215 -12.26 11.69 20.56
N PRO A 216 -12.11 10.68 21.43
CA PRO A 216 -12.68 9.34 21.16
C PRO A 216 -14.20 9.33 21.02
N ASP A 217 -14.91 10.30 21.62
CA ASP A 217 -16.32 10.56 21.34
C ASP A 217 -16.45 11.32 20.01
N ILE A 218 -16.77 10.58 18.95
CA ILE A 218 -16.93 11.09 17.58
C ILE A 218 -17.98 12.20 17.42
N ARG A 219 -18.82 12.44 18.43
CA ARG A 219 -19.82 13.51 18.43
C ARG A 219 -19.24 14.87 18.83
N LYS A 220 -18.08 14.88 19.47
CA LYS A 220 -17.40 16.10 19.90
C LYS A 220 -16.53 16.62 18.75
N ALA A 221 -16.83 17.83 18.31
CA ALA A 221 -16.03 18.53 17.31
C ALA A 221 -14.66 18.91 17.88
N PHE A 222 -13.67 19.02 16.99
CA PHE A 222 -12.33 19.54 17.29
C PHE A 222 -11.90 20.46 16.14
N ASP A 223 -10.85 21.25 16.36
CA ASP A 223 -10.33 22.14 15.34
C ASP A 223 -9.47 21.37 14.33
N MET A 224 -9.93 21.20 13.08
CA MET A 224 -9.18 20.47 12.06
C MET A 224 -7.94 21.24 11.60
N GLU A 225 -7.90 22.56 11.77
CA GLU A 225 -6.69 23.36 11.56
C GLU A 225 -5.55 22.83 12.43
N GLU A 226 -5.82 22.52 13.71
CA GLU A 226 -4.80 21.98 14.64
C GLU A 226 -4.22 20.64 14.19
N VAL A 227 -5.02 19.79 13.54
CA VAL A 227 -4.52 18.54 12.95
C VAL A 227 -3.60 18.86 11.79
N VAL A 228 -4.03 19.74 10.88
CA VAL A 228 -3.24 20.10 9.69
C VAL A 228 -1.90 20.73 10.08
N LEU A 229 -1.85 21.57 11.13
CA LEU A 229 -0.59 22.18 11.60
C LEU A 229 0.48 21.17 12.01
N ARG A 230 0.10 19.94 12.36
CA ARG A 230 1.01 18.84 12.75
C ARG A 230 1.41 17.95 11.58
N LEU A 231 0.86 18.19 10.40
CA LEU A 231 1.11 17.40 9.19
C LEU A 231 1.95 18.17 8.15
N VAL A 232 1.79 19.49 8.08
CA VAL A 232 2.41 20.32 7.03
C VAL A 232 3.77 20.88 7.44
N ASP A 233 4.66 21.01 6.47
CA ASP A 233 6.02 21.52 6.64
C ASP A 233 6.01 22.91 7.31
N ASP A 234 6.80 23.05 8.38
CA ASP A 234 6.93 24.27 9.18
C ASP A 234 5.59 24.87 9.68
N SER A 235 4.52 24.06 9.71
CA SER A 235 3.15 24.46 10.07
C SER A 235 2.63 25.68 9.27
N ARG A 236 2.95 25.72 7.96
CA ARG A 236 2.60 26.82 7.06
C ARG A 236 1.38 26.50 6.19
N LEU A 237 0.42 27.41 6.15
CA LEU A 237 -0.84 27.24 5.42
C LEU A 237 -1.28 28.54 4.77
N SER A 238 -1.82 28.44 3.55
CA SER A 238 -2.58 29.52 2.92
C SER A 238 -4.05 29.14 2.83
N ILE A 239 -4.89 29.70 3.72
CA ILE A 239 -6.30 29.34 3.83
C ILE A 239 -7.10 30.02 2.72
N PHE A 240 -7.80 29.22 1.92
CA PHE A 240 -8.74 29.68 0.90
C PHE A 240 -10.11 29.95 1.50
N LYS A 241 -10.69 31.13 1.20
CA LYS A 241 -12.04 31.54 1.62
C LYS A 241 -12.31 31.27 3.12
N PRO A 242 -11.54 31.84 4.07
CA PRO A 242 -11.70 31.56 5.50
C PRO A 242 -13.08 31.96 6.06
N LYS A 243 -13.77 32.91 5.42
CA LYS A 243 -15.08 33.44 5.87
C LYS A 243 -16.30 32.91 5.08
N TYR A 244 -16.08 32.05 4.08
CA TYR A 244 -17.16 31.48 3.26
C TYR A 244 -17.10 29.96 3.36
N GLY A 245 -18.23 29.31 3.62
CA GLY A 245 -18.27 27.88 3.93
C GLY A 245 -17.29 27.48 5.04
N PRO A 246 -17.37 28.08 6.25
CA PRO A 246 -16.37 27.90 7.30
C PRO A 246 -16.38 26.50 7.93
N ASN A 247 -17.41 25.68 7.68
CA ASN A 247 -17.46 24.29 8.16
C ASN A 247 -16.48 23.37 7.40
N MET A 248 -15.83 23.90 6.35
CA MET A 248 -14.84 23.19 5.56
C MET A 248 -13.58 24.05 5.42
N LEU A 249 -12.48 23.52 5.95
CA LEU A 249 -11.13 24.05 5.77
C LEU A 249 -10.65 23.70 4.36
N THR A 250 -10.18 24.70 3.63
CA THR A 250 -9.47 24.51 2.36
C THR A 250 -8.20 25.33 2.41
N ALA A 251 -7.04 24.72 2.18
CA ALA A 251 -5.77 25.41 2.30
C ALA A 251 -4.70 24.82 1.38
N TRP A 252 -3.78 25.66 0.91
CA TRP A 252 -2.53 25.20 0.29
C TRP A 252 -1.43 25.07 1.35
N ALA A 253 -0.60 24.05 1.19
CA ALA A 253 0.51 23.75 2.09
C ALA A 253 1.64 23.03 1.36
N HIS A 254 2.69 22.67 2.09
CA HIS A 254 3.67 21.68 1.66
C HIS A 254 3.70 20.50 2.64
N ILE A 255 3.83 19.27 2.14
CA ILE A 255 4.08 18.07 2.95
C ILE A 255 5.28 17.36 2.34
N MET A 256 6.33 17.18 3.12
CA MET A 256 7.59 16.62 2.64
C MET A 256 8.12 17.34 1.38
N GLY A 257 7.97 18.66 1.33
CA GLY A 257 8.40 19.51 0.22
C GLY A 257 7.46 19.51 -0.99
N PHE A 258 6.46 18.63 -1.04
CA PHE A 258 5.49 18.58 -2.13
C PHE A 258 4.36 19.60 -1.89
N PRO A 259 4.02 20.45 -2.87
CA PRO A 259 2.87 21.33 -2.76
C PRO A 259 1.58 20.50 -2.72
N VAL A 260 0.68 20.81 -1.78
CA VAL A 260 -0.58 20.08 -1.61
C VAL A 260 -1.75 21.04 -1.43
N GLY A 261 -2.91 20.64 -1.97
CA GLY A 261 -4.20 21.24 -1.65
C GLY A 261 -4.93 20.37 -0.62
N ILE A 262 -5.32 20.98 0.50
CA ILE A 262 -5.98 20.30 1.62
C ILE A 262 -7.46 20.68 1.62
N VAL A 263 -8.34 19.69 1.70
CA VAL A 263 -9.77 19.85 1.97
C VAL A 263 -10.11 19.04 3.22
N ALA A 264 -10.60 19.72 4.24
CA ALA A 264 -10.78 19.15 5.58
C ALA A 264 -12.12 19.58 6.19
N ASN A 265 -12.86 18.64 6.78
CA ASN A 265 -14.09 18.96 7.49
C ASN A 265 -13.76 19.57 8.87
N GLN A 266 -14.19 20.81 9.10
CA GLN A 266 -14.15 21.44 10.41
C GLN A 266 -15.33 20.96 11.28
N ILE A 267 -16.47 20.74 10.64
CA ILE A 267 -17.69 20.18 11.23
C ILE A 267 -18.22 19.10 10.28
N SER A 268 -18.92 18.11 10.83
CA SER A 268 -19.44 16.95 10.07
C SER A 268 -20.52 17.29 9.02
N VAL A 269 -21.04 18.51 8.98
CA VAL A 269 -22.13 18.91 8.07
C VAL A 269 -21.59 19.78 6.93
N ILE A 270 -21.86 19.36 5.68
CA ILE A 270 -21.49 20.08 4.45
C ILE A 270 -22.73 20.78 3.90
N ASN A 271 -22.76 22.12 3.88
CA ASN A 271 -23.84 22.88 3.24
C ASN A 271 -23.45 23.30 1.81
N PRO A 272 -24.38 23.88 1.02
CA PRO A 272 -24.09 24.29 -0.36
C PRO A 272 -22.90 25.24 -0.51
N ASN A 273 -22.67 26.12 0.48
CA ASN A 273 -21.53 27.04 0.47
C ASN A 273 -20.19 26.29 0.61
N GLU A 274 -20.09 25.31 1.52
CA GLU A 274 -18.91 24.45 1.65
C GLU A 274 -18.67 23.63 0.38
N ALA A 275 -19.73 23.04 -0.20
CA ALA A 275 -19.62 22.28 -1.44
C ALA A 275 -19.12 23.16 -2.61
N ALA A 276 -19.69 24.35 -2.78
CA ALA A 276 -19.25 25.30 -3.82
C ALA A 276 -17.81 25.78 -3.60
N LYS A 277 -17.41 25.99 -2.34
CA LYS A 277 -16.03 26.33 -1.97
C LYS A 277 -15.05 25.22 -2.32
N ALA A 278 -15.32 23.97 -1.91
CA ALA A 278 -14.45 22.83 -2.23
C ALA A 278 -14.35 22.59 -3.73
N ALA A 279 -15.46 22.62 -4.46
CA ALA A 279 -15.45 22.44 -5.91
C ALA A 279 -14.58 23.50 -6.61
N GLN A 280 -14.70 24.77 -6.20
CA GLN A 280 -13.84 25.82 -6.72
C GLN A 280 -12.37 25.59 -6.34
N PHE A 281 -12.09 25.18 -5.10
CA PHE A 281 -10.74 24.95 -4.62
C PHE A 281 -10.05 23.80 -5.36
N ILE A 282 -10.73 22.67 -5.54
CA ILE A 282 -10.24 21.53 -6.34
C ILE A 282 -9.93 21.97 -7.76
N ARG A 283 -10.80 22.78 -8.38
CA ARG A 283 -10.54 23.34 -9.71
C ARG A 283 -9.27 24.19 -9.75
N LEU A 284 -9.02 25.01 -8.72
CA LEU A 284 -7.80 25.82 -8.64
C LEU A 284 -6.55 24.94 -8.47
N CYS A 285 -6.60 23.89 -7.65
CA CYS A 285 -5.48 22.96 -7.48
C CYS A 285 -5.13 22.18 -8.76
N ASN A 286 -6.10 21.95 -9.65
CA ASN A 286 -5.90 21.25 -10.92
C ASN A 286 -5.58 22.20 -12.10
N GLN A 287 -5.50 23.52 -11.86
CA GLN A 287 -5.17 24.51 -12.89
C GLN A 287 -3.66 24.81 -12.95
N GLU A 288 -2.90 24.39 -11.95
CA GLU A 288 -1.44 24.38 -11.94
C GLU A 288 -0.90 23.05 -12.45
#